data_AF-R9GSE3-F1
#
_entry.id   AF-R9GSE3-F1
#
_cell.length_a   1.000
_cell.length_b   1.000
_cell.length_c   1.000
_cell.angle_alpha   90.00
_cell.angle_beta   90.00
_cell.angle_gamma   90.00
#
_symmetry.space_group_name_H-M   'P 1'
#
loop_
_entity.id
_entity.type
_entity.pdbx_description
1 polymer ?
#
loop_
_entity_poly.entity_id
_entity_poly.type
_entity_poly.pdbx_seq_one_letter_code
_entity_poly.pdbx_strand_id
1 'polypeptide(L)'
;MIQDWPKVFSKGKPGFGYYGFDPQVVKNMHAAFYAWGPVFKAGIHIPSFENVNVYPLVTNILGLKYKESIDGKKQVLQRILRQ
;
A
#
# COMPACT_ATOMS: atom_id res chain seq x y z
N MET A 1 1.88 -20.29 -13.62
CA MET A 1 3.26 -19.76 -13.63
C MET A 1 3.41 -18.83 -14.83
N ILE A 2 3.06 -17.55 -14.72
CA ILE A 2 3.50 -16.55 -15.70
C ILE A 2 3.72 -15.28 -14.88
N GLN A 3 4.94 -15.09 -14.41
CA GLN A 3 5.39 -13.78 -13.92
C GLN A 3 6.39 -13.31 -14.95
N ASP A 4 6.01 -12.31 -15.74
CA ASP A 4 6.95 -11.64 -16.62
C ASP A 4 7.95 -10.89 -15.76
N TRP A 5 9.23 -11.15 -15.99
CA TRP A 5 10.30 -10.59 -15.17
C TRP A 5 10.35 -9.06 -15.34
N PRO A 6 10.47 -8.30 -14.25
CA PRO A 6 10.74 -6.88 -14.36
C PRO A 6 12.07 -6.66 -15.06
N LYS A 7 12.24 -5.52 -15.72
CA LYS A 7 13.54 -5.11 -16.24
C LYS A 7 14.51 -4.99 -15.07
N VAL A 8 15.45 -5.91 -14.96
CA VAL A 8 16.51 -5.87 -13.94
C VAL A 8 17.73 -5.17 -14.50
N PHE A 9 18.41 -4.37 -13.67
CA PHE A 9 19.71 -3.78 -13.99
C PHE A 9 20.84 -4.81 -13.80
N SER A 10 20.63 -6.05 -14.26
CA SER A 10 21.57 -7.16 -14.16
C SER A 10 21.64 -7.89 -15.49
N LYS A 11 22.84 -8.36 -15.84
CA LYS A 11 23.06 -9.23 -17.01
C LYS A 11 22.65 -10.69 -16.75
N GLY A 12 22.43 -11.08 -15.49
CA GLY A 12 22.01 -12.42 -15.09
C GLY A 12 20.49 -12.60 -15.05
N LYS A 13 20.02 -13.83 -15.25
CA LYS A 13 18.60 -14.17 -15.06
C LYS A 13 18.23 -14.01 -13.58
N PRO A 14 17.15 -13.31 -13.23
CA PRO A 14 16.67 -13.25 -11.84
C PRO A 14 16.37 -14.66 -11.32
N GLY A 15 16.81 -14.94 -10.11
CA GLY A 15 16.60 -16.21 -9.41
C GLY A 15 15.39 -16.19 -8.47
N PHE A 16 15.37 -17.13 -7.53
CA PHE A 16 14.37 -17.14 -6.44
C PHE A 16 14.56 -15.94 -5.49
N GLY A 17 13.47 -15.45 -4.89
CA GLY A 17 13.51 -14.40 -3.87
C GLY A 17 13.65 -12.96 -4.39
N TYR A 18 13.46 -12.73 -5.70
CA TYR A 18 13.45 -11.39 -6.26
C TYR A 18 12.14 -10.65 -5.96
N TYR A 19 12.21 -9.32 -5.98
CA TYR A 19 11.07 -8.40 -5.84
C TYR A 19 10.97 -7.48 -7.06
N GLY A 20 9.89 -6.71 -7.17
CA GLY A 20 9.69 -5.72 -8.24
C GLY A 20 8.83 -6.17 -9.41
N PHE A 21 8.19 -7.34 -9.30
CA PHE A 21 7.12 -7.75 -10.23
C PHE A 21 5.88 -6.87 -10.05
N ASP A 22 4.98 -6.90 -11.03
CA ASP A 22 3.71 -6.21 -10.96
C ASP A 22 2.89 -6.68 -9.72
N PRO A 23 2.62 -5.80 -8.74
CA PRO A 23 1.89 -6.15 -7.54
C PRO A 23 0.40 -6.45 -7.78
N GLN A 24 -0.17 -6.08 -8.94
CA GLN A 24 -1.53 -6.44 -9.32
C GLN A 24 -1.63 -7.89 -9.81
N VAL A 25 -0.53 -8.42 -10.36
CA VAL A 25 -0.46 -9.80 -10.89
C VAL A 25 0.13 -10.76 -9.85
N VAL A 26 1.14 -10.33 -9.09
CA VAL A 26 1.92 -11.18 -8.18
C VAL A 26 1.59 -10.87 -6.72
N LYS A 27 0.73 -11.69 -6.10
CA LYS A 27 0.33 -11.54 -4.69
C LYS A 27 1.50 -11.55 -3.69
N ASN A 28 2.60 -12.23 -4.01
CA ASN A 28 3.79 -12.26 -3.14
C ASN A 28 4.49 -10.88 -3.03
N MET A 29 4.17 -9.93 -3.91
CA MET A 29 4.65 -8.55 -3.82
C MET A 29 3.83 -7.68 -2.86
N HIS A 30 2.75 -8.21 -2.28
CA HIS A 30 1.93 -7.46 -1.33
C HIS A 30 2.66 -7.28 -0.01
N ALA A 31 2.51 -6.08 0.57
CA ALA A 31 3.04 -5.75 1.90
C ALA A 31 1.95 -5.93 2.97
N ALA A 32 2.37 -6.04 4.23
CA ALA A 32 1.48 -6.03 5.37
C ALA A 32 1.10 -4.60 5.78
N PHE A 33 -0.15 -4.42 6.24
CA PHE A 33 -0.62 -3.17 6.84
C PHE A 33 -1.36 -3.48 8.13
N TYR A 34 -0.89 -2.91 9.23
CA TYR A 34 -1.53 -2.97 10.55
C TYR A 34 -1.60 -1.55 11.12
N ALA A 35 -2.75 -1.22 11.72
CA ALA A 35 -2.97 0.08 12.34
C ALA A 35 -3.72 -0.10 13.66
N TRP A 36 -3.27 0.59 14.70
CA TRP A 36 -3.86 0.54 16.04
C TRP A 36 -3.73 1.91 16.71
N GLY A 37 -4.72 2.26 17.53
CA GLY A 37 -4.75 3.51 18.28
C GLY A 37 -6.18 4.02 18.50
N PRO A 38 -6.35 5.12 19.25
CA PRO A 38 -7.66 5.66 19.61
C PRO A 38 -8.47 6.12 18.39
N VAL A 39 -7.79 6.51 17.31
CA VAL A 39 -8.43 7.00 16.08
C VAL A 39 -8.95 5.88 15.19
N PHE A 40 -8.42 4.66 15.34
CA PHE A 40 -8.75 3.51 14.50
C PHE A 40 -9.89 2.68 15.11
N LYS A 41 -10.78 2.17 14.26
CA LYS A 41 -11.75 1.12 14.65
C LYS A 41 -10.98 -0.14 15.05
N ALA A 42 -11.39 -0.78 16.14
CA ALA A 42 -10.75 -1.99 16.63
C ALA A 42 -11.39 -3.25 16.04
N GLY A 43 -10.59 -4.32 15.91
CA GLY A 43 -11.08 -5.66 15.58
C GLY A 43 -11.61 -5.85 14.16
N ILE A 44 -11.27 -4.96 13.23
CA ILE A 44 -11.70 -5.06 11.83
C ILE A 44 -10.56 -5.58 10.94
N HIS A 45 -10.93 -6.37 9.94
CA HIS A 45 -10.08 -6.67 8.79
C HIS A 45 -10.63 -5.90 7.58
N ILE A 46 -9.74 -5.44 6.72
CA ILE A 46 -10.10 -4.68 5.52
C ILE A 46 -9.57 -5.39 4.27
N PRO A 47 -10.20 -5.18 3.09
CA PRO A 47 -9.62 -5.61 1.83
C PRO A 47 -8.25 -4.98 1.58
N SER A 48 -7.45 -5.62 0.71
CA SER A 48 -6.20 -5.04 0.21
C SER A 48 -6.45 -3.70 -0.49
N PHE A 49 -5.50 -2.79 -0.39
CA PHE A 49 -5.55 -1.46 -0.99
C PHE A 49 -4.15 -1.01 -1.43
N GLU A 50 -4.08 0.02 -2.26
CA GLU A 50 -2.79 0.55 -2.74
C GLU A 50 -2.12 1.44 -1.68
N ASN A 51 -0.82 1.24 -1.47
CA ASN A 51 -0.04 1.93 -0.44
C ASN A 51 0.00 3.47 -0.60
N VAL A 52 -0.20 4.00 -1.80
CA VAL A 52 -0.34 5.45 -2.04
C VAL A 52 -1.44 6.11 -1.18
N ASN A 53 -2.43 5.33 -0.74
CA ASN A 53 -3.51 5.80 0.13
C ASN A 53 -3.10 5.96 1.60
N VAL A 54 -1.90 5.52 2.01
CA VAL A 54 -1.40 5.66 3.39
C VAL A 54 -1.07 7.13 3.70
N TYR A 55 -0.48 7.85 2.76
CA TYR A 55 -0.13 9.26 2.97
C TYR A 55 -1.35 10.14 3.35
N PRO A 56 -2.46 10.17 2.59
CA PRO A 56 -3.63 10.97 2.97
C PRO A 56 -4.31 10.51 4.26
N LEU A 57 -4.17 9.24 4.64
CA LEU A 57 -4.64 8.73 5.94
C LEU A 57 -3.83 9.35 7.09
N VAL A 58 -2.50 9.30 7.01
CA VAL A 58 -1.61 9.83 8.04
C VAL A 58 -1.76 11.34 8.19
N THR A 59 -1.79 12.08 7.07
CA THR A 59 -1.98 13.54 7.13
C THR A 59 -3.34 13.91 7.73
N ASN A 60 -4.40 13.15 7.42
CA ASN A 60 -5.72 13.36 8.02
C ASN A 60 -5.71 13.16 9.55
N ILE A 61 -5.04 12.12 10.04
CA ILE A 61 -4.90 11.85 11.48
C ILE A 61 -4.14 12.99 12.18
N LEU A 62 -3.10 13.52 11.53
CA LEU A 62 -2.25 14.58 12.06
C LEU A 62 -2.81 16.01 11.84
N GLY A 63 -3.94 16.16 11.15
CA GLY A 63 -4.48 17.48 10.79
C GLY A 63 -3.61 18.26 9.79
N LEU A 64 -2.76 17.59 9.02
CA LEU A 64 -1.84 18.20 8.06
C LEU A 64 -2.50 18.38 6.69
N LYS A 65 -2.18 19.50 6.04
CA LYS A 65 -2.54 19.76 4.63
C LYS A 65 -1.33 19.50 3.74
N TYR A 66 -1.54 18.90 2.58
CA TYR A 66 -0.56 18.79 1.51
C TYR A 66 -0.90 19.77 0.39
N LYS A 67 0.13 20.33 -0.26
CA LYS A 67 0.00 21.36 -1.31
C LYS A 67 0.13 20.78 -2.72
N GLU A 68 0.83 19.67 -2.85
CA GLU A 68 1.08 18.97 -4.11
C GLU A 68 -0.09 18.06 -4.47
N SER A 69 -0.23 17.76 -5.76
CA SER A 69 -1.11 16.67 -6.21
C SER A 69 -0.55 15.32 -5.75
N ILE A 70 -1.43 14.43 -5.30
CA ILE A 70 -1.08 13.05 -4.91
C ILE A 70 -2.04 12.06 -5.58
N ASP A 71 -1.58 10.83 -5.77
CA ASP A 71 -2.41 9.75 -6.35
C ASP A 71 -3.36 9.11 -5.32
N GLY A 72 -3.03 9.25 -4.04
CA GLY A 72 -3.79 8.67 -2.93
C GLY A 72 -5.16 9.31 -2.71
N LYS A 73 -6.16 8.48 -2.41
CA LYS A 73 -7.55 8.88 -2.17
C LYS A 73 -7.95 8.60 -0.73
N LYS A 74 -8.21 9.65 0.06
CA LYS A 74 -8.62 9.56 1.48
C LYS A 74 -9.79 8.59 1.68
N GLN A 75 -10.74 8.54 0.75
CA GLN A 75 -11.96 7.73 0.82
C GLN A 75 -11.68 6.22 0.90
N VAL A 76 -10.54 5.75 0.39
CA VAL A 76 -10.15 4.33 0.41
C VAL A 76 -9.99 3.83 1.84
N LEU A 77 -9.33 4.61 2.70
CA LEU A 77 -9.03 4.23 4.08
C LEU A 77 -9.86 4.96 5.13
N GLN A 78 -10.64 5.98 4.78
CA GLN A 78 -11.43 6.74 5.75
C GLN A 78 -12.34 5.86 6.62
N ARG A 79 -12.88 4.76 6.08
CA ARG A 79 -13.79 3.87 6.81
C ARG A 79 -13.16 3.16 8.01
N ILE A 80 -11.83 3.14 8.12
CA ILE A 80 -11.12 2.47 9.22
C ILE A 80 -10.96 3.36 10.46
N LEU A 81 -11.27 4.66 10.34
CA LEU A 81 -11.24 5.63 11.44
C LEU A 81 -12.58 5.65 12.19
N ARG A 82 -12.55 6.01 13.49
CA ARG A 82 -13.74 6.12 14.35
C ARG A 82 -14.58 7.38 14.11
N GLN A 83 -14.01 8.38 13.43
CA GLN A 83 -14.64 9.66 13.10
C GLN A 83 -14.81 9.80 11.58
#